data_AF-A0A0C2YU87-F1
#
_entry.id   AF-A0A0C2YU87-F1
#
_cell.length_a   1.000
_cell.length_b   1.000
_cell.length_c   1.000
_cell.angle_alpha   90.00
_cell.angle_beta   90.00
_cell.angle_gamma   90.00
#
_symmetry.space_group_name_H-M   'P 1'
#
loop_
_entity.id
_entity.type
_entity.pdbx_description
1 polymer ?
#
loop_
_entity_poly.entity_id
_entity_poly.type
_entity_poly.pdbx_seq_one_letter_code
_entity_poly.pdbx_strand_id
1 'polypeptide(L)' 'MAVAPEHVAKAASEMLARYGINAVARAQDRVNDVSRAGDRTALDLAMLLLTEVERQAAASTS' A
#
# COMPACT_ATOMS: atom_id res chain seq x y z
N MET A 1 -15.97 -1.00 7.71
CA MET A 1 -15.09 -1.75 8.63
C MET A 1 -13.82 -0.93 8.78
N ALA A 2 -13.51 -0.43 9.97
CA ALA A 2 -12.30 0.37 10.18
C ALA A 2 -11.09 -0.57 10.20
N VAL A 3 -10.15 -0.39 9.29
CA VAL A 3 -8.89 -1.14 9.33
C VAL A 3 -7.93 -0.42 10.26
N ALA A 4 -7.36 -1.19 11.17
CA ALA A 4 -6.46 -0.68 12.19
C ALA A 4 -5.16 -0.17 11.53
N PRO A 5 -4.69 1.05 11.84
CA PRO A 5 -3.51 1.65 11.22
C PRO A 5 -2.25 0.76 11.32
N GLU A 6 -2.10 0.02 12.42
CA GLU A 6 -0.99 -0.90 12.66
C GLU A 6 -0.93 -2.04 11.62
N HIS A 7 -2.08 -2.48 11.10
CA HIS A 7 -2.11 -3.50 10.05
C HIS A 7 -1.64 -2.95 8.72
N VAL A 8 -2.00 -1.70 8.40
CA VAL A 8 -1.56 -1.03 7.17
C VAL A 8 -0.05 -0.76 7.25
N ALA A 9 0.44 -0.26 8.38
CA ALA A 9 1.87 -0.03 8.61
C ALA A 9 2.69 -1.31 8.47
N LYS A 10 2.24 -2.42 9.09
CA LYS A 10 2.91 -3.71 8.96
C LYS A 10 2.90 -4.23 7.52
N ALA A 11 1.76 -4.16 6.83
CA ALA A 11 1.66 -4.59 5.44
C ALA A 11 2.57 -3.79 4.50
N ALA A 12 2.69 -2.48 4.72
CA ALA A 12 3.61 -1.63 3.98
C ALA A 12 5.08 -2.01 4.23
N SER A 13 5.46 -2.25 5.49
CA SER A 13 6.81 -2.71 5.83
C SER A 13 7.12 -4.07 5.19
N GLU A 14 6.16 -5.00 5.19
CA GLU A 14 6.30 -6.28 4.51
C GLU A 14 6.44 -6.11 2.99
N MET A 15 5.69 -5.20 2.37
CA MET A 15 5.85 -4.90 0.94
C MET A 15 7.24 -4.35 0.61
N LEU A 16 7.73 -3.40 1.42
CA LEU A 16 9.06 -2.84 1.24
C LEU A 16 10.15 -3.90 1.41
N ALA A 17 10.02 -4.79 2.40
CA ALA A 17 10.95 -5.89 2.60
C ALA A 17 10.95 -6.89 1.42
N ARG A 18 9.80 -7.14 0.80
CA ARG A 18 9.65 -8.11 -0.31
C ARG A 18 10.04 -7.53 -1.67
N TYR A 19 9.72 -6.27 -1.94
CA TYR A 19 9.84 -5.67 -3.28
C TYR A 19 10.88 -4.55 -3.37
N GLY A 20 11.43 -4.10 -2.24
CA GLY A 20 12.43 -3.02 -2.18
C GLY A 20 11.92 -1.75 -2.86
N ILE A 21 12.76 -1.18 -3.72
CA ILE A 21 12.46 0.05 -4.49
C ILE A 21 11.20 -0.06 -5.35
N ASN A 22 10.76 -1.27 -5.70
CA ASN A 22 9.58 -1.49 -6.53
C ASN A 22 8.27 -1.54 -5.73
N ALA A 23 8.32 -1.46 -4.39
CA ALA A 23 7.14 -1.60 -3.55
C ALA A 23 6.05 -0.56 -3.88
N VAL A 24 6.43 0.70 -4.13
CA VAL A 24 5.48 1.76 -4.52
C VAL A 24 4.78 1.41 -5.83
N ALA A 25 5.54 0.99 -6.86
CA ALA A 25 4.97 0.59 -8.14
C ALA A 25 3.99 -0.59 -7.99
N ARG A 26 4.34 -1.60 -7.19
CA ARG A 26 3.46 -2.75 -6.92
C ARG A 26 2.18 -2.36 -6.16
N ALA A 27 2.27 -1.40 -5.23
CA ALA A 27 1.09 -0.90 -4.52
C ALA A 27 0.17 -0.12 -5.47
N GLN A 28 0.75 0.67 -6.37
CA GLN A 28 0.02 1.40 -7.39
C GLN A 28 -0.69 0.48 -8.39
N ASP A 29 -0.03 -0.59 -8.86
CA ASP A 29 -0.64 -1.61 -9.71
C ASP A 29 -1.85 -2.24 -9.01
N ARG A 30 -1.73 -2.54 -7.72
CA ARG A 30 -2.82 -3.10 -6.92
C ARG A 30 -4.02 -2.13 -6.84
N VAL A 31 -3.78 -0.84 -6.63
CA VAL A 31 -4.85 0.18 -6.66
C VAL A 31 -5.56 0.19 -8.01
N ASN A 32 -4.81 0.14 -9.11
CA ASN A 32 -5.36 0.13 -10.46
C ASN A 32 -6.22 -1.12 -10.74
N ASP A 33 -5.75 -2.29 -10.33
CA ASP A 33 -6.48 -3.55 -10.50
C ASP A 33 -7.79 -3.56 -9.71
N VAL A 34 -7.75 -3.09 -8.46
CA VAL A 34 -8.95 -3.05 -7.61
C VAL A 34 -9.94 -1.99 -8.08
N SER A 35 -9.44 -0.83 -8.53
CA SER A 35 -10.26 0.22 -9.14
C SER A 35 -11.04 -0.32 -10.35
N ARG A 36 -10.37 -1.07 -11.23
CA ARG A 36 -11.01 -1.72 -12.39
C ARG A 36 -12.04 -2.77 -12.00
N ALA A 37 -11.85 -3.47 -10.88
CA ALA A 37 -12.78 -4.47 -10.38
C ALA A 37 -14.06 -3.83 -9.77
N GLY A 38 -14.05 -2.52 -9.48
CA GLY A 38 -15.20 -1.81 -8.93
C GLY A 38 -15.49 -2.10 -7.44
N ASP A 39 -14.58 -2.79 -6.74
CA ASP A 39 -14.70 -3.03 -5.30
C ASP A 39 -14.18 -1.81 -4.53
N ARG A 40 -15.12 -0.97 -4.10
CA ARG A 40 -14.81 0.28 -3.40
C ARG A 40 -14.15 0.05 -2.04
N THR A 41 -14.52 -1.02 -1.31
CA THR A 41 -13.93 -1.29 0.01
C THR A 41 -12.49 -1.77 -0.14
N ALA A 42 -12.24 -2.65 -1.11
CA ALA A 42 -10.88 -3.06 -1.43
C ALA A 42 -10.04 -1.90 -1.96
N LEU A 43 -10.65 -0.97 -2.71
CA LEU A 43 -9.96 0.20 -3.25
C LEU A 43 -9.50 1.14 -2.13
N ASP A 44 -10.37 1.44 -1.17
CA ASP A 44 -10.04 2.27 -0.01
C ASP A 44 -8.86 1.66 0.77
N LEU A 45 -8.84 0.35 0.93
CA LEU A 45 -7.72 -0.37 1.58
C LEU A 45 -6.43 -0.34 0.76
N ALA A 46 -6.52 -0.52 -0.55
CA ALA A 46 -5.37 -0.45 -1.44
C ALA A 46 -4.75 0.94 -1.43
N MET A 47 -5.57 1.99 -1.37
CA MET A 47 -5.11 3.38 -1.27
C MET A 47 -4.42 3.65 0.08
N LEU A 48 -5.00 3.20 1.21
CA LEU A 48 -4.34 3.33 2.51
C LEU A 48 -2.97 2.65 2.54
N LEU A 49 -2.87 1.45 1.95
CA LEU A 49 -1.61 0.73 1.83
C LEU A 49 -0.60 1.48 0.95
N LEU A 50 -1.02 1.99 -0.22
CA LEU A 50 -0.16 2.76 -1.11
C LEU A 50 0.43 3.99 -0.40
N THR A 51 -0.41 4.79 0.24
CA THR A 51 0.04 5.98 0.99
C THR A 51 1.07 5.62 2.06
N GLU A 52 0.85 4.52 2.78
CA GLU A 52 1.76 4.10 3.84
C GLU A 52 3.09 3.54 3.29
N VAL A 53 3.06 2.85 2.14
CA VAL A 53 4.28 2.41 1.43
C VAL A 53 5.09 3.62 0.95
N GLU A 54 4.45 4.62 0.35
CA GLU A 54 5.11 5.86 -0.09
C GLU A 54 5.77 6.60 1.08
N ARG A 55 5.05 6.71 2.20
CA ARG A 55 5.56 7.35 3.43
C ARG A 55 6.81 6.64 3.96
N GLN A 56 6.77 5.30 4.08
CA GLN A 56 7.90 4.53 4.60
C GLN A 56 9.09 4.50 3.62
N ALA A 57 8.84 4.45 2.31
CA ALA A 57 9.87 4.50 1.29
C ALA A 57 10.63 5.84 1.31
N ALA A 58 9.89 6.96 1.44
CA ALA A 58 10.48 8.29 1.57
C ALA A 58 11.33 8.41 2.85
N ALA A 59 10.84 7.88 3.97
CA ALA A 59 11.58 7.86 5.24
C ALA A 59 12.85 7.00 5.18
N SER A 60 12.86 5.94 4.36
CA SER A 60 14.02 5.04 4.22
C SER A 60 15.13 5.58 3.31
N THR A 61 14.82 6.62 2.53
CA THR A 61 15.77 7.28 1.60
C THR A 61 16.41 8.53 2.20
N SER A 62 15.90 8.99 3.36
CA SER A 62 16.41 10.15 4.13
C SER A 62 17.47 9.73 5.13
#